data_AF-A0A353C6H4-F1
#
_entry.id   AF-A0A353C6H4-F1
#
_cell.length_a   1.000
_cell.length_b   1.000
_cell.length_c   1.000
_cell.angle_alpha   90.00
_cell.angle_beta   90.00
_cell.angle_gamma   90.00
#
_symmetry.space_group_name_H-M   'P 1'
#
loop_
_entity.id
_entity.type
_entity.pdbx_description
1 polymer ?
#
loop_
_entity_poly.entity_id
_entity_poly.type
_entity_poly.pdbx_seq_one_letter_code
_entity_poly.pdbx_strand_id
1 'polypeptide(L)' 'FDMSEFMEKHAVAKFIGSPPGYVGHDDGGQLTEKLRRSPYAVVLFDEIE' A
#
# COMPACT_ATOMS: atom_id res chain seq x y z
N PHE A 1 2.51 -10.05 -1.33
CA PHE A 1 2.54 -9.36 -0.02
C PHE A 1 1.69 -10.20 0.90
N ASP A 2 2.21 -10.52 2.08
CA ASP A 2 1.44 -11.21 3.14
C ASP A 2 0.45 -10.21 3.74
N MET A 3 -0.84 -10.49 3.63
CA MET A 3 -1.90 -9.58 4.09
C MET A 3 -2.25 -9.75 5.57
N SER A 4 -1.73 -10.77 6.24
CA SER A 4 -1.92 -10.95 7.69
C SER A 4 -1.34 -9.78 8.50
N GLU A 5 -0.26 -9.14 8.02
CA GLU A 5 0.35 -7.95 8.62
C GLU A 5 -0.46 -6.65 8.39
N PHE A 6 -1.45 -6.66 7.51
CA PHE A 6 -2.20 -5.46 7.09
C PHE A 6 -3.68 -5.45 7.49
N MET A 7 -4.13 -6.43 8.29
CA MET A 7 -5.53 -6.53 8.72
C MET A 7 -6.02 -5.33 9.54
N GLU A 8 -5.13 -4.59 10.20
CA GLU A 8 -5.52 -3.34 10.86
C GLU A 8 -5.67 -2.20 9.85
N LYS A 9 -6.79 -1.45 9.94
CA LYS A 9 -7.08 -0.30 9.05
C LYS A 9 -5.95 0.73 8.97
N HIS A 10 -5.10 0.83 9.99
CA HIS A 10 -3.97 1.75 10.03
C HIS A 10 -2.75 1.24 9.24
N ALA A 11 -2.62 -0.07 9.07
CA ALA A 11 -1.57 -0.69 8.26
C ALA A 11 -1.85 -0.51 6.76
N VAL A 12 -3.12 -0.52 6.34
CA VAL A 12 -3.55 -0.25 4.95
C VAL A 12 -3.08 1.14 4.49
N ALA A 13 -3.18 2.17 5.34
CA ALA A 13 -2.70 3.51 5.01
C ALA A 13 -1.19 3.56 4.74
N LYS A 14 -0.38 2.74 5.42
CA LYS A 14 1.07 2.61 5.16
C LYS A 14 1.36 1.87 3.84
N PHE A 15 0.46 0.98 3.44
CA PHE A 15 0.62 0.13 2.28
C PHE A 15 0.36 0.88 0.96
N ILE A 16 -0.74 1.63 0.87
CA ILE A 16 -1.16 2.38 -0.34
C ILE A 16 -0.93 3.89 -0.26
N GLY A 17 -0.81 4.44 0.94
CA GLY A 17 -0.72 5.88 1.20
C GLY A 17 -1.93 6.39 1.98
N SER A 18 -1.78 7.51 2.69
CA SER A 18 -2.88 8.15 3.40
C SER A 18 -3.94 8.68 2.41
N PRO A 19 -5.24 8.68 2.76
CA PRO A 19 -6.29 9.27 1.92
C PRO A 19 -6.04 10.76 1.65
N PRO A 20 -6.58 11.34 0.56
CA PRO A 20 -6.51 12.78 0.30
C PRO A 20 -7.01 13.58 1.51
N GLY A 21 -6.22 14.55 1.97
CA GLY A 21 -6.52 15.37 3.16
C GLY A 21 -5.99 14.83 4.49
N TYR A 22 -5.29 13.69 4.51
CA TYR A 22 -4.56 13.17 5.68
C TYR A 22 -3.05 13.37 5.53
N VAL A 23 -2.34 13.50 6.66
CA VAL A 23 -0.87 13.60 6.69
C VAL A 23 -0.25 12.36 6.02
N GLY A 24 0.71 12.57 5.10
CA GLY A 24 1.37 11.50 4.34
C GLY A 24 0.65 11.08 3.03
N HIS A 25 -0.32 11.86 2.55
CA HIS A 25 -0.98 11.61 1.26
C HIS A 25 0.00 11.68 0.07
N ASP A 26 0.89 12.68 0.09
CA ASP A 26 1.86 12.93 -0.98
C ASP A 26 3.12 12.04 -0.88
N ASP A 27 3.36 11.43 0.28
CA ASP A 27 4.53 10.56 0.52
C ASP A 27 4.39 9.17 -0.12
N GLY A 28 3.20 8.80 -0.57
CA GLY A 28 2.91 7.48 -1.11
C GLY A 28 2.99 6.37 -0.06
N GLY A 29 2.46 5.21 -0.41
CA GLY A 29 2.60 3.97 0.36
C GLY A 29 3.68 3.07 -0.21
N GLN A 30 4.06 2.04 0.55
CA GLN A 30 5.08 1.08 0.11
C GLN A 30 4.80 0.45 -1.27
N LEU A 31 3.52 0.20 -1.59
CA LEU A 31 3.14 -0.35 -2.89
C LEU A 31 3.20 0.72 -3.99
N THR A 32 2.65 1.91 -3.73
CA THR A 32 2.55 2.98 -4.73
C THR A 32 3.93 3.51 -5.13
N GLU A 33 4.88 3.58 -4.21
CA GLU A 33 6.27 3.94 -4.54
C GLU A 33 7.00 2.86 -5.36
N LYS A 34 6.76 1.57 -5.07
CA LYS A 34 7.30 0.46 -5.87
C LYS A 34 6.74 0.46 -7.29
N LEU A 35 5.43 0.71 -7.44
CA LEU A 35 4.76 0.81 -8.75
C LEU A 35 5.17 2.06 -9.53
N ARG A 36 5.46 3.19 -8.86
CA ARG A 36 6.01 4.39 -9.51
C ARG A 36 7.36 4.13 -10.18
N ARG A 37 8.21 3.33 -9.54
CA ARG A 37 9.54 2.96 -10.07
C ARG A 37 9.47 1.88 -11.15
N SER A 38 8.45 1.02 -11.10
CA SER A 38 8.23 -0.06 -12.08
C SER A 38 6.74 -0.15 -12.45
N PRO A 39 6.28 0.67 -13.40
CA PRO A 39 4.85 0.80 -13.73
C PRO A 39 4.25 -0.46 -14.36
N TYR A 40 5.08 -1.28 -15.02
CA TYR A 40 4.66 -2.58 -15.54
C TYR A 40 5.15 -3.67 -14.60
N ALA A 41 4.30 -4.04 -13.65
CA ALA A 41 4.59 -5.08 -12.67
C ALA A 41 3.36 -5.95 -12.43
N VAL A 42 3.60 -7.16 -11.93
CA VAL A 42 2.55 -8.03 -11.39
C VAL A 42 2.55 -7.88 -9.88
N VAL A 43 1.39 -7.56 -9.31
CA VAL A 43 1.20 -7.47 -7.86
C VAL A 43 0.42 -8.69 -7.40
N LEU A 44 1.04 -9.50 -6.54
CA LEU A 44 0.39 -10.64 -5.90
C LEU A 44 0.02 -10.28 -4.46
N PHE A 45 -1.27 -10.37 -4.18
CA PHE A 45 -1.83 -10.36 -2.84
C PHE A 45 -2.07 -11.80 -2.42
N ASP A 46 -1.52 -12.18 -1.26
CA ASP A 46 -1.70 -13.50 -0.68
C ASP A 46 -2.54 -13.37 0.60
N GLU A 47 -3.25 -14.42 0.99
CA GLU A 47 -4.04 -14.46 2.24
C GLU A 47 -5.10 -13.33 2.40
N ILE A 48 -5.98 -13.14 1.41
CA ILE A 48 -7.04 -12.09 1.42
C ILE A 48 -8.32 -12.46 2.19
N GLU A 49 -8.24 -13.39 3.16
CA GLU A 49 -9.39 -13.84 3.96
C GLU A 49 -9.98 -12.74 4.86
#